data_AF-A0A110BF94-F1
#
_entry.id   AF-A0A110BF94-F1
#
_cell.length_a   1.000
_cell.length_b   1.000
_cell.length_c   1.000
_cell.angle_alpha   90.00
_cell.angle_beta   90.00
_cell.angle_gamma   90.00
#
_symmetry.space_group_name_H-M   'P 1'
#
loop_
_entity.id
_entity.type
_entity.pdbx_description
1 polymer ?
#
loop_
_entity_poly.entity_id
_entity_poly.type
_entity_poly.pdbx_seq_one_letter_code
_entity_poly.pdbx_strand_id
1 'polypeptide(L)'
;MAYNELTEEVWWEGRTPAPPADVTGWRDWTGELIAERPADRKDAPWAHPNSRFTTTLANVTTLAPDAGDAAGVPVDLVITRDREPLTPRGRR
;
A
#
# COMPACT_ATOMS: atom_id res chain seq x y z
N MET A 1 -0.86 -7.34 4.46
CA MET A 1 0.14 -6.40 4.99
C MET A 1 0.97 -7.16 6.00
N ALA A 2 2.14 -6.65 6.40
CA ALA A 2 2.85 -7.17 7.56
C ALA A 2 2.11 -6.72 8.83
N TYR A 3 2.14 -7.53 9.88
CA TYR A 3 1.48 -7.24 11.15
C TYR A 3 2.43 -7.55 12.31
N ASN A 4 2.52 -6.65 13.28
CA ASN A 4 3.25 -6.87 14.51
C ASN A 4 2.29 -7.33 15.61
N GLU A 5 2.48 -8.56 16.11
CA GLU A 5 1.58 -9.13 17.13
C GLU A 5 1.73 -8.52 18.52
N LEU A 6 2.84 -7.83 18.78
CA LEU A 6 3.13 -7.23 20.09
C LEU A 6 2.66 -5.78 20.19
N THR A 7 2.79 -5.03 19.09
CA THR A 7 2.44 -3.61 19.03
C THR A 7 1.12 -3.33 18.32
N GLU A 8 0.54 -4.35 17.68
CA GLU A 8 -0.65 -4.25 16.81
C GLU A 8 -0.45 -3.33 15.60
N GLU A 9 0.80 -3.03 15.25
CA GLU A 9 1.13 -2.21 14.10
C GLU A 9 1.05 -2.99 12.79
N VAL A 10 0.78 -2.27 11.69
CA VAL A 10 0.84 -2.81 10.32
C VAL A 10 1.99 -2.18 9.55
N TRP A 11 2.56 -2.88 8.58
CA TRP A 11 3.56 -2.28 7.69
C TRP A 11 3.46 -2.85 6.27
N TRP A 12 3.92 -2.07 5.30
CA TRP A 12 4.00 -2.46 3.89
C TRP A 12 5.11 -1.67 3.20
N GLU A 13 5.58 -2.20 2.07
CA GLU A 13 6.63 -1.59 1.25
C GLU A 13 6.25 -0.18 0.83
N GLY A 14 7.12 0.79 1.14
CA GLY A 14 6.90 2.20 0.84
C GLY A 14 6.13 2.98 1.90
N ARG A 15 5.65 2.36 2.99
CA ARG A 15 5.10 3.11 4.15
C ARG A 15 6.16 4.04 4.76
N THR A 16 7.40 3.56 4.84
CA THR A 16 8.59 4.27 5.33
C THR A 16 9.76 4.03 4.38
N PRO A 17 10.82 4.87 4.39
CA PRO A 17 11.98 4.69 3.51
C PRO A 17 12.71 3.35 3.70
N ALA A 18 12.71 2.81 4.92
CA ALA A 18 13.24 1.50 5.26
C ALA A 18 12.25 0.73 6.15
N PRO A 19 12.28 -0.63 6.15
CA PRO A 19 11.48 -1.43 7.07
C PRO A 19 11.82 -1.15 8.55
N PRO A 20 10.93 -1.50 9.49
CA PRO A 20 11.22 -1.45 10.92
C PRO A 20 12.54 -2.18 11.25
N ALA A 21 13.42 -1.50 12.00
CA ALA A 21 14.72 -2.06 12.39
C ALA A 21 14.58 -3.18 13.43
N ASP A 22 13.64 -3.02 14.37
CA ASP A 22 13.23 -4.09 15.27
C ASP A 22 12.18 -4.97 14.58
N VAL A 23 12.59 -6.20 14.26
CA VAL A 23 11.76 -7.21 13.59
C VAL A 23 10.98 -8.08 14.58
N THR A 24 11.13 -7.84 15.88
CA THR A 24 10.46 -8.61 16.94
C THR A 24 8.95 -8.49 16.80
N GLY A 25 8.27 -9.64 16.78
CA GLY A 25 6.81 -9.72 16.68
C GLY A 25 6.24 -9.46 15.29
N TRP A 26 7.05 -9.08 14.30
CA TRP A 26 6.58 -8.88 12.93
C TRP A 26 6.36 -10.19 12.21
N ARG A 27 5.15 -10.34 11.66
CA ARG A 27 4.79 -11.38 10.69
C ARG A 27 4.58 -10.77 9.32
N ASP A 28 5.03 -11.50 8.30
CA ASP A 28 4.69 -11.16 6.93
C ASP A 28 3.26 -11.55 6.57
N TRP A 29 2.89 -11.25 5.32
CA TRP A 29 1.57 -11.57 4.77
C TRP A 29 1.27 -13.06 4.66
N THR A 30 2.27 -13.95 4.75
CA THR A 30 2.08 -15.40 4.84
C THR A 30 1.97 -15.90 6.27
N GLY A 31 2.16 -15.01 7.25
CA GLY A 31 2.13 -15.33 8.69
C GLY A 31 3.47 -15.80 9.25
N GLU A 32 4.54 -15.79 8.45
CA GLU A 32 5.88 -16.18 8.92
C GLU A 32 6.52 -15.04 9.72
N LEU A 33 7.25 -15.38 10.79
CA LEU A 33 8.00 -14.39 11.57
C LEU A 33 9.17 -13.85 10.73
N ILE A 34 9.23 -12.53 10.58
CA ILE A 34 10.31 -11.87 9.85
C ILE A 34 11.68 -12.20 10.47
N ALA A 35 11.75 -12.23 11.80
CA ALA A 35 12.98 -12.53 12.55
C ALA A 35 13.54 -13.93 12.28
N GLU A 36 12.70 -14.88 11.86
CA GLU A 36 13.06 -16.29 11.66
C GLU A 36 13.30 -16.63 10.18
N ARG A 37 13.24 -15.64 9.29
CA ARG A 37 13.39 -15.88 7.85
C ARG A 37 14.77 -16.45 7.50
N PRO A 38 14.81 -17.48 6.64
CA PRO A 38 16.07 -17.98 6.11
C PRO A 38 16.75 -16.93 5.23
N ALA A 39 18.07 -17.07 5.05
CA ALA A 39 18.91 -16.06 4.39
C ALA A 39 18.48 -15.74 2.95
N ASP A 40 17.93 -16.72 2.23
CA ASP A 40 17.43 -16.60 0.86
C ASP A 40 16.09 -15.85 0.75
N ARG A 41 15.36 -15.71 1.87
CA ARG A 41 14.07 -15.00 1.92
C ARG A 41 14.12 -13.70 2.72
N LYS A 42 15.31 -13.22 3.10
CA LYS A 42 15.46 -11.94 3.82
C LYS A 42 14.87 -10.74 3.07
N ASP A 43 15.05 -10.73 1.74
CA ASP A 43 14.59 -9.64 0.88
C ASP A 43 13.17 -9.88 0.32
N ALA A 44 12.48 -10.93 0.76
CA ALA A 44 11.10 -11.17 0.37
C ALA A 44 10.18 -10.06 0.92
N PRO A 45 9.15 -9.64 0.16
CA PRO A 45 8.24 -8.60 0.61
C PRO A 45 7.51 -9.05 1.90
N TRP A 46 7.34 -8.11 2.82
CA TRP A 46 6.61 -8.31 4.07
C TRP A 46 5.10 -8.22 3.83
N ALA A 47 4.64 -7.39 2.89
CA ALA A 47 3.25 -7.35 2.47
C ALA A 47 3.05 -7.99 1.09
N HIS A 48 1.89 -8.61 0.87
CA HIS A 48 1.52 -9.05 -0.48
C HIS A 48 1.49 -7.82 -1.42
N PRO A 49 2.01 -7.90 -2.66
CA PRO A 49 2.04 -6.76 -3.60
C PRO A 49 0.67 -6.15 -3.90
N ASN A 50 -0.39 -6.95 -3.76
CA ASN A 50 -1.78 -6.53 -3.92
C ASN A 50 -2.53 -6.41 -2.56
N SER A 51 -1.82 -6.23 -1.45
CA SER A 51 -2.47 -6.03 -0.15
C SER A 51 -3.33 -4.77 -0.18
N ARG A 52 -4.43 -4.80 0.58
CA ARG A 52 -5.45 -3.76 0.61
C ARG A 52 -5.63 -3.23 2.02
N PHE A 53 -6.10 -1.98 2.11
CA PHE A 53 -6.71 -1.45 3.31
C PHE A 53 -8.17 -1.12 2.99
N THR A 54 -9.02 -1.19 4.00
CA THR A 54 -10.42 -0.79 3.90
C THR A 54 -10.70 0.16 5.05
N THR A 55 -11.24 1.33 4.75
CA THR A 55 -11.61 2.35 5.74
C THR A 55 -12.92 2.99 5.33
N THR A 56 -13.63 3.57 6.29
CA THR A 56 -14.87 4.30 5.98
C THR A 56 -14.54 5.58 5.23
N LEU A 57 -15.40 5.95 4.27
CA LEU A 57 -15.23 7.19 3.50
C LEU A 57 -15.24 8.43 4.42
N ALA A 58 -15.96 8.36 5.55
CA ALA A 58 -16.02 9.41 6.56
C ALA A 58 -14.66 9.75 7.22
N ASN A 59 -13.65 8.89 7.11
CA ASN A 59 -12.30 9.16 7.62
C ASN A 59 -11.49 10.10 6.70
N VAL A 60 -11.99 10.44 5.50
CA VAL A 60 -11.31 11.35 4.57
C VAL A 60 -11.56 12.80 4.97
N THR A 61 -10.51 13.51 5.41
CA THR A 61 -10.61 14.91 5.88
C THR A 61 -10.97 15.92 4.80
N THR A 62 -10.82 15.54 3.53
CA THR A 62 -11.14 16.35 2.35
C THR A 62 -12.41 15.86 1.64
N LEU A 63 -13.27 15.10 2.33
CA LEU A 63 -14.52 14.63 1.76
C LEU A 63 -15.42 15.82 1.43
N ALA A 64 -16.00 15.81 0.22
CA ALA A 64 -16.92 16.87 -0.19
C ALA A 64 -18.21 16.83 0.67
N PRO A 65 -18.78 17.99 1.05
CA PRO A 65 -19.99 18.05 1.89
C PRO A 65 -21.20 17.34 1.29
N ASP A 66 -21.27 17.25 -0.04
CA ASP A 66 -22.34 16.66 -0.84
C ASP A 66 -22.07 15.20 -1.26
N ALA A 67 -20.99 14.56 -0.77
CA ALA A 67 -20.60 13.21 -1.17
C ALA A 67 -21.65 12.11 -0.87
N GLY A 68 -22.63 12.40 0.00
CA GLY A 68 -23.76 11.51 0.31
C GLY A 68 -25.07 11.87 -0.38
N ASP A 69 -25.10 12.88 -1.25
CA ASP A 69 -26.32 13.29 -1.96
C ASP A 69 -26.70 12.24 -3.03
N ALA A 70 -27.93 11.73 -2.96
CA ALA A 70 -28.46 10.76 -3.91
C ALA A 70 -28.64 11.33 -5.32
N ALA A 71 -28.77 12.66 -5.47
CA ALA A 71 -28.82 13.32 -6.78
C ALA A 71 -27.45 13.31 -7.50
N GLY A 72 -26.37 13.07 -6.76
CA GLY A 72 -25.00 13.13 -7.27
C GLY A 72 -24.54 14.55 -7.60
N VAL A 73 -23.47 14.66 -8.40
CA VAL A 73 -22.89 15.94 -8.83
C VAL A 73 -22.80 16.00 -10.35
N PRO A 74 -22.96 17.19 -10.97
CA PRO A 74 -22.68 17.36 -12.40
C PRO A 74 -21.23 16.99 -12.75
N VAL A 75 -21.02 16.35 -13.90
CA VAL A 75 -19.68 16.00 -14.40
C VAL A 75 -19.30 16.98 -15.51
N ASP A 76 -18.35 17.88 -15.23
CA ASP A 76 -17.89 18.88 -16.20
C ASP A 76 -16.85 18.35 -17.19
N LEU A 77 -16.01 17.41 -16.75
CA LEU A 77 -14.90 16.87 -17.55
C LEU A 77 -14.64 15.40 -17.22
N VAL A 78 -14.30 14.61 -18.25
CA VAL A 78 -13.78 13.25 -18.11
C VAL A 78 -12.31 13.23 -18.55
N ILE A 79 -11.42 12.76 -17.68
CA ILE A 79 -9.98 12.65 -17.95
C ILE A 79 -9.61 11.19 -18.17
N THR A 80 -8.93 10.89 -19.29
CA THR A 80 -8.36 9.56 -19.59
C THR A 80 -6.85 9.67 -19.79
N ARG A 81 -6.08 8.68 -19.32
CA ARG A 81 -4.62 8.63 -19.47
C ARG A 81 -4.11 7.20 -19.44
N ASP A 82 -3.02 6.95 -20.14
CA ASP A 82 -2.19 5.74 -20.00
C ASP A 82 -0.79 6.14 -19.49
N ARG A 83 -0.02 5.20 -18.96
CA ARG A 83 1.38 5.40 -18.58
C ARG A 83 2.28 4.92 -19.72
N GLU A 84 2.70 5.83 -20.58
CA GLU A 84 3.68 5.51 -21.63
C GLU A 84 5.07 5.29 -21.00
N PRO A 85 5.74 4.15 -21.25
CA PRO A 85 7.10 3.94 -20.79
C PRO A 85 8.05 4.89 -21.53
N LEU A 86 8.88 5.62 -20.78
CA LEU A 86 10.00 6.38 -21.34
C LEU A 86 11.05 5.39 -21.86
N THR A 87 10.85 4.88 -23.07
CA THR A 87 11.85 4.05 -23.75
C THR A 87 12.75 4.98 -24.55
N PRO A 88 14.04 5.14 -24.22
CA PRO A 88 14.97 5.86 -25.07
C PRO A 88 15.06 5.09 -26.38
N ARG A 89 14.58 5.66 -27.50
CA ARG A 89 14.87 5.09 -28.82
C ARG A 89 16.38 5.22 -29.04
N GLY A 90 17.11 4.13 -28.83
CA GLY A 90 18.50 4.03 -29.25
C GLY A 90 18.59 4.34 -30.74
N ARG A 91 19.37 5.36 -31.09
CA ARG A 91 19.80 5.58 -32.48
C ARG A 91 20.57 4.32 -32.90
N ARG A 92 20.06 3.64 -33.92
CA ARG A 92 20.86 2.74 -34.74
C ARG A 92 21.90 3.54 -35.51
#